data_AF-A0A803PRJ0-F1
#
_entry.id   AF-A0A803PRJ0-F1
#
_cell.length_a   1.000
_cell.length_b   1.000
_cell.length_c   1.000
_cell.angle_alpha   90.00
_cell.angle_beta   90.00
_cell.angle_gamma   90.00
#
_symmetry.space_group_name_H-M   'P 1'
#
loop_
_entity.id
_entity.type
_entity.pdbx_description
1 polymer ?
#
loop_
_entity_poly.entity_id
_entity_poly.type
_entity_poly.pdbx_seq_one_letter_code
_entity_poly.pdbx_strand_id
1 'polypeptide(L)'
;MGVSSGACAASVLVKNGKLHVANVGDCRVVLSRKGVAHVLTNDHRLTTREDERLRIENSGGFVHCRNGVWRVQGSLAVSRAIGDQHLKEWEAVDIVLREKSTLKACKRLVDMSSSRGNMDDITVMVVKLHNFMHI
;
A
#
# COMPACT_ATOMS: atom_id res chain seq x y z
N MET A 1 -25.75 -16.29 -6.02
CA MET A 1 -24.84 -15.14 -6.19
C MET A 1 -23.81 -15.21 -5.08
N GLY A 2 -22.57 -15.58 -5.40
CA GLY A 2 -21.49 -15.66 -4.41
C GLY A 2 -20.90 -14.28 -4.17
N VAL A 3 -20.70 -13.92 -2.91
CA VAL A 3 -19.96 -12.70 -2.53
C VAL A 3 -18.50 -12.96 -2.83
N SER A 4 -17.91 -12.28 -3.84
CA SER A 4 -16.47 -12.30 -4.05
C SER A 4 -15.81 -11.27 -3.13
N SER A 5 -15.13 -11.73 -2.09
CA SER A 5 -14.27 -10.87 -1.26
C SER A 5 -12.81 -11.04 -1.69
N GLY A 6 -12.03 -9.96 -1.59
CA GLY A 6 -10.59 -9.96 -1.84
C GLY A 6 -9.89 -9.11 -0.77
N ALA A 7 -8.64 -9.43 -0.48
CA ALA A 7 -7.81 -8.69 0.48
C ALA A 7 -6.44 -8.41 -0.13
N CYS A 8 -5.91 -7.21 0.12
CA CYS A 8 -4.51 -6.89 -0.12
C CYS A 8 -3.68 -7.28 1.10
N ALA A 9 -2.42 -7.66 0.88
CA ALA A 9 -1.50 -7.99 1.96
C ALA A 9 -0.09 -7.53 1.60
N ALA A 10 0.55 -6.85 2.55
CA ALA A 10 2.00 -6.66 2.56
C ALA A 10 2.57 -7.26 3.85
N SER A 11 3.71 -7.94 3.74
CA SER A 11 4.41 -8.52 4.88
C SER A 11 5.88 -8.15 4.85
N VAL A 12 6.45 -8.02 6.05
CA VAL A 12 7.86 -7.71 6.27
C VAL A 12 8.41 -8.71 7.28
N LEU A 13 9.44 -9.46 6.89
CA LEU A 13 10.16 -10.39 7.75
C LEU A 13 11.61 -9.91 7.92
N VAL A 14 12.02 -9.70 9.17
CA VAL A 14 13.41 -9.44 9.52
C VAL A 14 14.05 -10.75 9.97
N LYS A 15 15.06 -11.23 9.23
CA LYS A 15 15.77 -12.46 9.55
C LYS A 15 17.24 -12.34 9.19
N ASN A 16 18.13 -12.68 10.12
CA ASN A 16 19.59 -12.69 9.91
C ASN A 16 20.13 -11.35 9.34
N GLY A 17 19.66 -10.22 9.86
CA GLY A 17 20.05 -8.88 9.38
C GLY A 17 19.53 -8.52 7.99
N LYS A 18 18.65 -9.35 7.41
CA LYS A 18 18.02 -9.11 6.11
C LYS A 18 16.54 -8.81 6.28
N LEU A 19 16.04 -7.94 5.40
CA LEU A 19 14.64 -7.59 5.28
C LEU A 19 14.06 -8.32 4.07
N HIS A 20 13.02 -9.13 4.29
CA HIS A 20 12.26 -9.78 3.24
C HIS A 20 10.88 -9.14 3.17
N VAL A 21 10.46 -8.73 1.98
CA VAL A 21 9.17 -8.06 1.75
C VAL A 21 8.38 -8.86 0.73
N ALA A 22 7.12 -9.12 1.03
CA ALA A 22 6.17 -9.68 0.07
C ALA A 22 4.94 -8.78 0.00
N ASN A 23 4.40 -8.61 -1.20
CA ASN A 23 3.22 -7.80 -1.45
C ASN A 23 2.29 -8.49 -2.45
N VAL A 24 1.01 -8.49 -2.14
CA VAL A 24 -0.07 -8.94 -3.02
C VAL A 24 -1.17 -7.89 -2.96
N GLY A 25 -1.33 -7.14 -4.04
CA GLY A 25 -2.26 -6.02 -4.11
C GLY A 25 -1.54 -4.69 -4.12
N ASP A 26 -2.18 -3.65 -3.61
CA ASP A 26 -1.76 -2.25 -3.68
C ASP A 26 -1.28 -1.68 -2.35
N CYS A 27 -1.00 -2.53 -1.36
CA CYS A 27 -0.30 -2.13 -0.15
C CYS A 27 1.11 -1.63 -0.50
N ARG A 28 1.62 -0.69 0.31
CA ARG A 28 2.96 -0.13 0.13
C ARG A 28 3.84 -0.31 1.37
N VAL A 29 5.06 -0.80 1.18
CA VAL A 29 6.09 -0.82 2.23
C VAL A 29 7.17 0.20 1.89
N VAL A 30 7.43 1.11 2.82
CA VAL A 30 8.47 2.14 2.71
C VAL A 30 9.49 1.95 3.84
N LEU A 31 10.77 1.83 3.47
CA LEU A 31 11.90 1.83 4.39
C LEU A 31 12.48 3.23 4.49
N SER A 32 12.60 3.76 5.71
CA SER A 32 13.44 4.92 5.96
C SER A 32 14.85 4.50 6.36
N ARG A 33 15.87 4.99 5.64
CA ARG A 33 17.28 4.83 6.01
C ARG A 33 17.96 6.18 6.00
N LYS A 34 18.49 6.61 7.15
CA LYS A 34 19.11 7.94 7.34
C LYS A 34 18.19 9.10 6.89
N GLY A 35 16.90 8.96 7.13
CA GLY A 35 15.88 9.95 6.75
C GLY A 35 15.43 9.90 5.28
N VAL A 36 16.03 9.04 4.46
CA VAL A 36 15.65 8.86 3.06
C VAL A 36 14.63 7.75 2.93
N ALA A 37 13.56 8.00 2.17
CA ALA A 37 12.50 7.02 1.89
C ALA A 37 12.87 6.11 0.71
N HIS A 38 12.71 4.81 0.89
CA HIS A 38 12.91 3.77 -0.13
C HIS A 38 11.66 2.90 -0.23
N VAL A 39 11.01 2.87 -1.38
CA VAL A 39 9.89 1.95 -1.63
C VAL A 39 10.43 0.53 -1.82
N LEU A 40 9.85 -0.44 -1.12
CA LEU A 40 10.25 -1.86 -1.18
C LEU A 40 9.25 -2.75 -1.92
N THR A 41 8.09 -2.22 -2.29
CA THR A 41 7.02 -2.94 -3.00
C THR A 41 6.75 -2.32 -4.37
N ASN A 42 6.23 -3.13 -5.27
CA ASN A 42 5.59 -2.63 -6.48
C ASN A 42 4.08 -2.86 -6.32
N ASP A 43 3.29 -1.79 -6.27
CA ASP A 43 1.85 -1.91 -6.11
C ASP A 43 1.24 -2.58 -7.35
N HIS A 44 0.39 -3.59 -7.17
CA HIS A 44 -0.33 -4.24 -8.25
C HIS A 44 -1.55 -3.39 -8.67
N ARG A 45 -1.29 -2.21 -9.25
CA ARG A 45 -2.32 -1.30 -9.76
C ARG A 45 -2.62 -1.60 -11.24
N LEU A 46 -3.90 -1.70 -11.60
CA LEU A 46 -4.36 -1.91 -12.98
C LEU A 46 -4.22 -0.66 -13.88
N THR A 47 -3.83 0.50 -13.36
CA THR A 47 -3.79 1.77 -14.11
C THR A 47 -2.71 1.84 -15.19
N THR A 48 -1.72 0.95 -15.17
CA THR A 48 -0.57 0.95 -16.10
C THR A 48 -0.21 -0.44 -16.65
N ARG A 49 -1.11 -1.41 -16.53
CA ARG A 49 -0.85 -2.82 -16.84
C ARG A 49 -1.82 -3.37 -17.90
N GLU A 50 -1.55 -3.03 -19.16
CA GLU A 50 -2.30 -3.57 -20.31
C GLU A 50 -2.22 -5.10 -20.38
N ASP A 51 -1.11 -5.69 -19.93
CA ASP A 51 -0.93 -7.14 -19.82
C ASP A 51 -1.95 -7.79 -18.88
N GLU A 52 -2.21 -7.19 -17.72
CA GLU A 52 -3.21 -7.69 -16.77
C GLU A 52 -4.64 -7.47 -17.27
N ARG A 53 -4.90 -6.35 -17.95
CA ARG A 53 -6.18 -6.13 -18.62
C ARG A 53 -6.45 -7.25 -19.64
N LEU A 54 -5.48 -7.53 -20.51
CA LEU A 54 -5.59 -8.56 -21.54
C LEU A 54 -5.78 -9.96 -20.94
N ARG A 55 -5.05 -10.30 -19.86
CA ARG A 55 -5.22 -11.57 -19.15
C ARG A 55 -6.65 -11.75 -18.63
N ILE A 56 -7.23 -10.69 -18.05
CA ILE A 56 -8.59 -10.68 -17.50
C ILE A 56 -9.62 -10.83 -18.61
N GLU A 57 -9.48 -10.06 -19.69
CA GLU A 57 -10.37 -10.10 -20.85
C GLU A 57 -10.31 -11.48 -21.55
N ASN A 58 -9.11 -12.04 -21.75
CA ASN A 58 -8.93 -13.38 -22.34
C ASN A 58 -9.49 -14.52 -21.48
N SER A 59 -9.63 -14.29 -20.17
CA SER A 59 -10.24 -15.26 -19.23
C SER A 59 -11.76 -15.10 -19.12
N GLY A 60 -12.38 -14.26 -19.96
CA GLY A 60 -13.82 -13.98 -19.95
C GLY A 60 -14.28 -12.94 -18.92
N GLY A 61 -13.34 -12.24 -18.26
CA GLY A 61 -13.62 -11.06 -17.45
C GLY A 61 -13.76 -9.80 -18.32
N PHE A 62 -14.17 -8.67 -17.73
CA PHE A 62 -14.15 -7.38 -18.42
C PHE A 62 -13.62 -6.29 -17.48
N VAL A 63 -12.95 -5.28 -18.04
CA VAL A 63 -12.43 -4.14 -17.29
C VAL A 63 -13.14 -2.85 -17.76
N HIS A 64 -13.63 -2.04 -16.83
CA HIS A 64 -14.37 -0.81 -17.11
C HIS A 64 -13.72 0.38 -16.40
N CYS A 65 -13.48 1.48 -17.13
CA CYS A 65 -13.00 2.73 -16.56
C CYS A 65 -14.17 3.63 -16.17
N ARG A 66 -14.28 4.00 -14.88
CA ARG A 66 -15.29 4.94 -14.38
C ARG A 66 -14.58 6.08 -13.64
N ASN A 67 -14.79 7.32 -14.09
CA ASN A 67 -14.16 8.53 -13.55
C ASN A 67 -12.62 8.43 -13.48
N GLY A 68 -11.98 7.82 -14.49
CA GLY A 68 -10.52 7.63 -14.54
C GLY A 68 -10.01 6.43 -13.73
N VAL A 69 -10.89 5.64 -13.11
CA VAL A 69 -10.52 4.47 -12.29
C VAL A 69 -10.94 3.18 -13.00
N TRP A 70 -9.97 2.30 -13.26
CA TRP A 70 -10.20 0.99 -13.88
C TRP A 70 -10.75 -0.03 -12.87
N ARG A 71 -11.77 -0.80 -13.27
CA ARG A 71 -12.48 -1.79 -12.44
C ARG A 71 -12.72 -3.09 -13.19
N VAL A 72 -12.52 -4.23 -12.54
CA VAL A 72 -12.76 -5.58 -13.07
C VAL A 72 -14.18 -6.05 -12.71
N GLN A 73 -14.92 -6.54 -13.71
CA GLN A 73 -16.27 -7.12 -13.56
C GLN A 73 -17.29 -6.23 -12.82
N GLY A 74 -17.15 -4.91 -12.87
CA GLY A 74 -18.08 -3.95 -12.26
C GLY A 74 -18.11 -3.89 -10.73
N SER A 75 -17.67 -4.94 -10.01
CA SER A 75 -17.66 -5.01 -8.54
C SER A 75 -16.27 -4.93 -7.94
N LEU A 76 -15.29 -5.56 -8.57
CA LEU A 76 -13.93 -5.61 -8.08
C LEU A 76 -13.15 -4.55 -8.85
N ALA A 77 -13.05 -3.33 -8.32
CA ALA A 77 -11.79 -2.64 -8.53
C ALA A 77 -10.75 -3.68 -8.08
N VAL A 78 -9.88 -4.15 -8.98
CA VAL A 78 -8.57 -4.59 -8.52
C VAL A 78 -7.66 -3.38 -8.74
N SER A 79 -7.44 -2.58 -7.71
CA SER A 79 -8.20 -2.65 -6.45
C SER A 79 -8.14 -1.41 -5.65
N ARG A 80 -8.99 -1.38 -4.63
CA ARG A 80 -9.08 -0.35 -3.62
C ARG A 80 -7.70 -0.20 -2.97
N ALA A 81 -7.08 0.93 -3.25
CA ALA A 81 -5.75 1.26 -2.79
C ALA A 81 -5.76 1.67 -1.33
N ILE A 82 -5.03 0.94 -0.47
CA ILE A 82 -4.44 1.59 0.70
C ILE A 82 -3.07 2.12 0.28
N GLY A 83 -3.16 3.33 -0.27
CA GLY A 83 -2.03 4.18 -0.59
C GLY A 83 -2.66 5.48 -1.04
N ASP A 84 -2.84 6.40 -0.08
CA ASP A 84 -3.27 7.77 -0.39
C ASP A 84 -2.41 8.26 -1.56
N GLN A 85 -3.03 8.46 -2.73
CA GLN A 85 -2.34 8.95 -3.93
C GLN A 85 -1.59 10.26 -3.63
N HIS A 86 -1.99 10.94 -2.55
CA HIS A 86 -1.43 12.20 -2.11
C HIS A 86 -0.33 12.04 -1.06
N LEU A 87 -0.29 10.94 -0.28
CA LEU A 87 0.76 10.76 0.74
C LEU A 87 2.03 10.24 0.08
N LYS A 88 2.94 11.16 -0.17
CA LYS A 88 4.24 10.82 -0.74
C LYS A 88 5.07 10.09 0.32
N GLU A 89 5.94 9.19 -0.12
CA GLU A 89 6.75 8.35 0.76
C GLU A 89 7.60 9.18 1.73
N TRP A 90 8.11 10.31 1.25
CA TRP A 90 8.92 11.22 2.06
C TRP A 90 8.09 11.96 3.11
N GLU A 91 6.81 12.25 2.86
CA GLU A 91 5.91 12.84 3.87
C GLU A 91 5.66 11.85 5.00
N ALA A 92 5.43 10.57 4.65
CA ALA A 92 5.26 9.52 5.64
C ALA A 92 6.52 9.35 6.50
N VAL A 93 7.70 9.36 5.88
CA VAL A 93 8.98 9.31 6.60
C VAL A 93 9.19 10.52 7.50
N ASP A 94 8.92 11.74 7.03
CA ASP A 94 9.05 12.96 7.82
C ASP A 94 8.17 12.94 9.08
N ILE A 95 6.92 12.48 8.97
CA ILE A 95 6.01 12.31 10.11
C ILE A 95 6.59 11.32 11.12
N VAL A 96 7.04 10.15 10.66
CA VAL A 96 7.61 9.11 11.53
C VAL A 96 8.87 9.59 12.24
N LEU A 97 9.70 10.42 11.60
CA LEU A 97 10.91 10.98 12.20
C LEU A 97 10.63 12.06 13.24
N ARG A 98 9.56 12.85 13.07
CA ARG A 98 9.17 13.92 14.00
C ARG A 98 8.45 13.40 15.24
N GLU A 99 7.76 12.28 15.14
CA GLU A 99 6.95 11.74 16.23
C GLU A 99 7.78 10.96 17.25
N LYS A 100 7.50 11.21 18.54
CA LYS A 100 8.25 10.60 19.66
C LYS A 100 7.97 9.10 19.81
N SER A 101 6.80 8.63 19.40
CA SER A 101 6.41 7.22 19.49
C SER A 101 5.81 6.71 18.19
N THR A 102 5.98 5.41 17.93
CA THR A 102 5.43 4.75 16.73
C THR A 102 3.91 4.82 16.70
N LEU A 103 3.24 4.71 17.85
CA LEU A 103 1.79 4.82 17.94
C LEU A 103 1.28 6.22 17.54
N LYS A 104 1.96 7.29 17.96
CA LYS A 104 1.62 8.66 17.54
C LYS A 104 1.88 8.86 16.06
N ALA A 105 2.97 8.31 15.53
CA ALA A 105 3.26 8.32 14.10
C ALA A 105 2.14 7.61 13.30
N CYS A 106 1.75 6.40 13.70
CA CYS A 106 0.63 5.68 13.08
C CYS A 106 -0.65 6.52 13.10
N LYS A 107 -1.02 7.06 14.26
CA LYS A 107 -2.23 7.90 14.39
C LYS A 107 -2.17 9.10 13.46
N ARG A 108 -1.03 9.81 13.40
CA ARG A 108 -0.87 11.00 12.56
C ARG A 108 -0.90 10.68 11.06
N LEU A 109 -0.38 9.52 10.65
CA LEU A 109 -0.48 9.04 9.28
C LEU A 109 -1.93 8.71 8.91
N VAL A 110 -2.68 8.08 9.81
CA VAL A 110 -4.13 7.84 9.64
C VAL A 110 -4.88 9.17 9.55
N ASP A 111 -4.68 10.08 10.49
CA ASP A 111 -5.33 11.40 10.52
C ASP A 111 -5.04 12.20 9.25
N MET A 112 -3.79 12.17 8.76
CA MET A 112 -3.41 12.83 7.51
C MET A 112 -4.14 12.25 6.31
N SER A 113 -4.17 10.92 6.17
CA SER A 113 -4.91 10.24 5.09
C SER A 113 -6.40 10.59 5.14
N SER A 114 -7.02 10.54 6.33
CA SER A 114 -8.44 10.90 6.50
C SER A 114 -8.71 12.37 6.17
N SER A 115 -7.85 13.29 6.61
CA SER A 115 -8.00 14.73 6.33
C SER A 115 -7.92 15.08 4.83
N ARG A 116 -7.31 14.21 4.03
CA ARG A 116 -7.22 14.32 2.56
C ARG A 116 -8.43 13.71 1.85
N GLY A 117 -9.47 13.33 2.60
CA GLY A 117 -10.72 12.80 2.07
C GLY A 117 -10.67 11.31 1.76
N ASN A 118 -9.68 10.57 2.28
CA ASN A 118 -9.70 9.12 2.19
C ASN A 118 -10.88 8.57 3.01
N MET A 119 -11.75 7.80 2.36
CA MET A 119 -12.94 7.19 2.94
C MET A 119 -12.83 5.66 3.05
N ASP A 120 -11.71 5.07 2.61
CA ASP A 120 -11.44 3.64 2.74
C ASP A 120 -10.87 3.31 4.13
N ASP A 121 -10.86 2.02 4.48
CA ASP A 121 -10.19 1.54 5.69
C ASP A 121 -8.69 1.82 5.62
N ILE A 122 -8.12 2.44 6.66
CA ILE A 122 -6.70 2.77 6.71
C ILE A 122 -6.03 1.94 7.80
N THR A 123 -5.01 1.18 7.42
CA THR A 123 -4.14 0.46 8.35
C THR A 123 -2.69 0.92 8.17
N VAL A 124 -2.04 1.30 9.27
CA VAL A 124 -0.64 1.77 9.27
C VAL A 124 0.16 1.02 10.33
N MET A 125 1.29 0.44 9.92
CA MET A 125 2.25 -0.19 10.82
C MET A 125 3.61 0.51 10.70
N VAL A 126 4.12 1.03 11.83
CA VAL A 126 5.45 1.64 11.91
C VAL A 126 6.34 0.78 12.80
N VAL A 127 7.43 0.27 12.22
CA VAL A 127 8.40 -0.57 12.93
C VAL A 127 9.76 0.11 12.95
N LYS A 128 10.33 0.28 14.14
CA LYS A 128 11.70 0.75 14.33
C LYS A 128 12.67 -0.42 14.22
N LEU A 129 13.38 -0.53 13.10
CA LEU A 129 14.25 -1.68 12.79
C LEU A 129 15.52 -1.77 13.64
N HIS A 130 15.94 -0.69 14.30
CA HIS A 130 17.13 -0.71 15.17
C HIS A 130 17.03 -1.74 16.32
N ASN A 131 15.83 -2.17 16.68
CA ASN A 131 15.60 -3.21 17.69
C ASN A 131 15.76 -4.65 17.15
N PHE A 132 15.83 -4.82 15.83
CA PHE A 132 15.79 -6.13 15.15
C PHE A 132 17.00 -6.38 14.26
N MET A 133 17.71 -5.32 13.90
CA MET A 133 18.97 -5.40 13.16
C MET A 133 20.10 -5.05 14.12
N HIS A 134 20.80 -6.09 14.59
CA HIS A 134 22.12 -5.92 15.18
C HIS A 134 23.06 -5.46 14.05
N ILE A 135 23.16 -4.15 13.86
CA ILE A 135 24.23 -3.51 13.07
C ILE A 135 25.27 -3.01 14.06
#